data_AF-A0A9W9HSM6-F1
#
_entry.id   AF-A0A9W9HSM6-F1
#
_cell.length_a   1.000
_cell.length_b   1.000
_cell.length_c   1.000
_cell.angle_alpha   90.00
_cell.angle_beta   90.00
_cell.angle_gamma   90.00
#
_symmetry.space_group_name_H-M   'P 1'
#
loop_
_entity.id
_entity.type
_entity.pdbx_description
1 polymer ?
#
loop_
_entity_poly.entity_id
_entity_poly.type
_entity_poly.pdbx_seq_one_letter_code
_entity_poly.pdbx_strand_id
1 'polypeptide(L)'
;MTRALRIAVLECDTPIPPVKERLGGYGDIFTRLLNQGLQSSNNSTIKIQEISRWHVVDNPVYPNPNEYDALLLSGSSMCLPAPQEGPLAKRFKNMIPLSTIPGS
;
A
#
# COMPACT_ATOMS: atom_id res chain seq x y z
N MET A 1 15.18 -29.32 -3.91
CA MET A 1 14.35 -29.11 -2.71
C MET A 1 13.45 -27.92 -2.96
N THR A 2 12.14 -28.05 -2.74
CA THR A 2 11.20 -26.95 -2.92
C THR A 2 11.13 -26.13 -1.63
N ARG A 3 11.32 -24.81 -1.70
CA ARG A 3 11.22 -23.89 -0.56
C ARG A 3 9.80 -23.35 -0.44
N ALA A 4 9.14 -23.68 0.65
CA ALA A 4 7.84 -23.16 1.04
C ALA A 4 8.03 -21.80 1.75
N LEU A 5 7.30 -20.77 1.31
CA LEU A 5 7.33 -19.43 1.90
C LEU A 5 6.04 -19.15 2.67
N ARG A 6 6.19 -18.65 3.90
CA ARG A 6 5.12 -18.09 4.72
C ARG A 6 5.28 -16.58 4.73
N ILE A 7 4.27 -15.86 4.26
CA ILE A 7 4.33 -14.41 4.07
C ILE A 7 3.24 -13.76 4.93
N ALA A 8 3.60 -12.76 5.72
CA ALA A 8 2.62 -11.94 6.43
C ALA A 8 2.41 -10.61 5.71
N VAL A 9 1.17 -10.29 5.39
CA VAL A 9 0.75 -9.02 4.77
C VAL A 9 0.11 -8.15 5.83
N LEU A 10 0.76 -7.02 6.12
CA LEU A 10 0.28 -5.98 7.00
C LEU A 10 -0.47 -4.95 6.15
N GLU A 11 -1.79 -4.92 6.32
CA GLU A 11 -2.66 -3.94 5.69
C GLU A 11 -2.71 -2.68 6.57
N CYS A 12 -1.95 -1.68 6.14
CA CYS A 12 -1.82 -0.36 6.74
C CYS A 12 -2.79 0.67 6.16
N ASP A 13 -3.69 0.25 5.25
CA ASP A 13 -4.74 1.09 4.66
C ASP A 13 -5.92 0.20 4.24
N THR A 14 -7.07 0.80 3.95
CA THR A 14 -8.23 0.11 3.37
C THR A 14 -8.44 0.58 1.93
N PRO A 15 -8.50 -0.33 0.94
CA PRO A 15 -8.70 0.08 -0.45
C PRO A 15 -10.07 0.74 -0.59
N ILE A 16 -10.16 1.76 -1.46
CA ILE A 16 -11.43 2.45 -1.74
C ILE A 16 -12.50 1.44 -2.18
N PRO A 17 -13.79 1.68 -1.85
CA PRO A 17 -14.88 0.70 -2.08
C PRO A 17 -14.90 0.05 -3.48
N PRO A 18 -14.77 0.80 -4.60
CA PRO A 18 -14.82 0.17 -5.93
C PRO A 18 -13.60 -0.73 -6.23
N VAL A 19 -12.47 -0.53 -5.56
CA VAL A 19 -11.31 -1.43 -5.66
C VAL A 19 -11.56 -2.68 -4.82
N LYS A 20 -12.07 -2.52 -3.59
CA LYS A 20 -12.39 -3.63 -2.70
C LYS A 20 -13.41 -4.59 -3.32
N GLU A 21 -14.44 -4.06 -3.99
CA GLU A 21 -15.45 -4.87 -4.68
C GLU A 21 -14.89 -5.65 -5.87
N ARG A 22 -13.90 -5.07 -6.59
CA ARG A 22 -13.36 -5.69 -7.82
C ARG A 22 -12.17 -6.62 -7.56
N LEU A 23 -11.35 -6.31 -6.57
CA LEU A 23 -10.04 -6.91 -6.36
C LEU A 23 -9.83 -7.49 -4.95
N GLY A 24 -10.76 -7.26 -4.02
CA GLY A 24 -10.64 -7.68 -2.62
C GLY A 24 -9.78 -6.73 -1.77
N GLY A 25 -9.30 -7.23 -0.64
CA GLY A 25 -8.38 -6.51 0.24
C GLY A 25 -6.96 -6.42 -0.36
N TYR A 26 -6.08 -5.66 0.29
CA TYR A 26 -4.67 -5.59 -0.14
C TYR A 26 -4.01 -6.96 -0.12
N GLY A 27 -4.34 -7.80 0.88
CA GLY A 27 -3.87 -9.17 0.93
C GLY A 27 -4.36 -10.02 -0.24
N ASP A 28 -5.53 -9.76 -0.84
CA ASP A 28 -6.00 -10.48 -2.05
C ASP A 28 -5.21 -10.07 -3.27
N ILE A 29 -4.98 -8.76 -3.39
CA ILE A 29 -4.17 -8.18 -4.46
C ILE A 29 -2.75 -8.76 -4.42
N PHE A 30 -2.09 -8.75 -3.25
CA PHE A 30 -0.74 -9.29 -3.10
C PHE A 30 -0.67 -10.79 -3.34
N THR A 31 -1.62 -11.59 -2.84
CA THR A 31 -1.68 -13.02 -3.13
C THR A 31 -1.74 -13.28 -4.63
N ARG A 32 -2.55 -12.50 -5.37
CA ARG A 32 -2.68 -12.66 -6.81
C ARG A 32 -1.40 -12.29 -7.55
N LEU A 33 -0.79 -11.16 -7.20
CA LEU A 33 0.46 -10.69 -7.81
C LEU A 33 1.63 -11.66 -7.57
N LEU A 34 1.76 -12.15 -6.34
CA LEU A 34 2.83 -13.10 -5.99
C LEU A 34 2.67 -14.44 -6.73
N ASN A 35 1.45 -14.96 -6.82
CA ASN A 35 1.17 -16.18 -7.57
C ASN A 35 1.44 -16.00 -9.08
N GLN A 36 1.04 -14.86 -9.66
CA GLN A 36 1.32 -14.55 -11.07
C GLN A 36 2.83 -14.42 -11.33
N GLY A 37 3.57 -13.75 -10.44
CA GLY A 37 5.02 -13.63 -10.54
C GLY A 37 5.72 -14.99 -10.49
N LEU A 38 5.31 -15.89 -9.61
CA LEU A 38 5.87 -17.24 -9.52
C LEU A 38 5.57 -18.07 -10.77
N GLN A 39 4.35 -17.99 -11.30
CA GLN A 39 3.98 -18.65 -12.56
C GLN A 39 4.83 -18.12 -13.72
N SER A 40 5.01 -16.81 -13.83
CA SER A 40 5.81 -16.21 -14.89
C SER A 40 7.30 -16.51 -14.79
N SER A 41 7.82 -16.70 -13.56
CA SER A 41 9.23 -16.99 -13.35
C SER A 41 9.63 -18.43 -13.71
N ASN A 42 8.66 -19.33 -14.02
CA ASN A 42 8.88 -20.77 -14.24
C ASN A 42 9.73 -21.46 -13.14
N ASN A 43 9.80 -20.88 -11.95
CA ASN A 43 10.65 -21.36 -10.89
C ASN A 43 9.89 -22.33 -9.99
N SER A 44 9.98 -23.61 -10.30
CA SER A 44 9.33 -24.70 -9.54
C SER A 44 9.97 -24.96 -8.17
N THR A 45 11.06 -24.27 -7.84
CA THR A 45 11.78 -24.41 -6.57
C THR A 45 11.11 -23.63 -5.45
N ILE A 46 10.32 -22.59 -5.75
CA ILE A 46 9.69 -21.74 -4.74
C ILE A 46 8.17 -21.94 -4.78
N LYS A 47 7.56 -22.14 -3.62
CA LYS A 47 6.10 -22.18 -3.46
C LYS A 47 5.67 -21.30 -2.31
N ILE A 48 4.56 -20.60 -2.48
CA ILE A 48 3.89 -19.91 -1.38
C ILE A 48 3.06 -20.96 -0.65
N GLN A 49 3.38 -21.18 0.62
CA GLN A 49 2.63 -22.09 1.48
C GLN A 49 1.49 -21.37 2.16
N GLU A 50 1.74 -20.16 2.67
CA GLU A 50 0.75 -19.38 3.41
C GLU A 50 0.94 -17.89 3.20
N ILE A 51 -0.18 -17.17 3.09
CA ILE A 51 -0.23 -15.72 3.16
C ILE A 51 -1.21 -15.34 4.26
N SER A 52 -0.71 -14.83 5.38
CA SER A 52 -1.56 -14.37 6.49
C SER A 52 -1.80 -12.86 6.39
N ARG A 53 -3.03 -12.41 6.66
CA ARG A 53 -3.44 -11.00 6.57
C ARG A 53 -3.58 -10.40 7.94
N TRP A 54 -2.94 -9.25 8.15
CA TRP A 54 -2.90 -8.53 9.41
C TRP A 54 -3.41 -7.12 9.18
N HIS A 55 -4.64 -6.85 9.62
CA HIS A 55 -5.25 -5.53 9.48
C HIS A 55 -4.82 -4.64 10.65
N VAL A 56 -3.71 -3.91 10.45
CA VAL A 56 -3.04 -3.17 11.53
C VAL A 56 -3.63 -1.78 11.78
N VAL A 57 -4.50 -1.30 10.88
CA VAL A 57 -5.19 0.00 11.01
C VAL A 57 -6.19 -0.02 12.16
N ASP A 58 -7.10 -1.00 12.15
CA ASP A 58 -8.18 -1.09 13.15
C ASP A 58 -7.71 -1.80 14.43
N ASN A 59 -6.68 -2.65 14.33
CA ASN A 59 -6.18 -3.44 15.43
C ASN A 59 -4.65 -3.54 15.36
N PRO A 60 -3.90 -2.83 16.22
CA PRO A 60 -2.43 -2.77 16.18
C PRO A 60 -1.78 -4.05 16.74
N VAL A 61 -2.18 -5.20 16.20
CA VAL A 61 -1.60 -6.52 16.49
C VAL A 61 -0.71 -6.90 15.32
N TYR A 62 0.54 -7.21 15.64
CA TYR A 62 1.57 -7.53 14.66
C TYR A 62 1.93 -9.01 14.70
N PRO A 63 2.25 -9.62 13.55
CA PRO A 63 2.76 -10.99 13.50
C PRO A 63 4.10 -11.12 14.20
N ASN A 64 4.36 -12.29 14.77
CA ASN A 64 5.69 -12.64 15.24
C ASN A 64 6.62 -12.84 14.02
N PRO A 65 7.71 -12.06 13.87
CA PRO A 65 8.57 -12.13 12.69
C PRO A 65 9.27 -13.48 12.52
N ASN A 66 9.39 -14.29 13.58
CA ASN A 66 10.04 -15.60 13.50
C ASN A 66 9.14 -16.68 12.84
N GLU A 67 7.84 -16.42 12.70
CA GLU A 67 6.89 -17.35 12.11
C GLU A 67 6.78 -17.22 10.59
N TYR A 68 7.33 -16.13 10.03
CA TYR A 68 7.21 -15.77 8.62
C TYR A 68 8.58 -15.61 7.96
N ASP A 69 8.65 -15.97 6.68
CA ASP A 69 9.86 -15.82 5.86
C ASP A 69 9.96 -14.41 5.25
N ALA A 70 8.83 -13.71 5.12
CA ALA A 70 8.76 -12.35 4.61
C ALA A 70 7.58 -11.58 5.22
N LEU A 71 7.78 -10.27 5.38
CA LEU A 71 6.76 -9.31 5.79
C LEU A 71 6.51 -8.33 4.64
N LEU A 72 5.24 -8.12 4.30
CA LEU A 72 4.82 -7.21 3.25
C LEU A 72 3.92 -6.14 3.85
N LEU A 73 4.23 -4.89 3.60
CA LEU A 73 3.52 -3.73 4.14
C LEU A 73 2.73 -3.08 3.01
N SER A 74 1.42 -2.90 3.17
CA SER A 74 0.67 -2.06 2.22
C SER A 74 1.07 -0.60 2.38
N GLY A 75 0.91 0.19 1.32
CA GLY A 75 1.11 1.64 1.39
C GLY A 75 0.25 2.25 2.49
N SER A 76 0.80 3.22 3.21
CA SER A 76 0.09 4.00 4.23
C SER A 76 -0.63 5.16 3.58
N SER A 77 -1.88 5.43 3.97
CA SER A 77 -2.61 6.67 3.65
C SER A 77 -2.06 7.89 4.41
N MET A 78 -0.76 7.95 4.68
CA MET A 78 -0.08 9.21 4.99
C MET A 78 0.14 10.00 3.70
N CYS A 79 -0.97 10.36 3.06
CA CYS A 79 -1.02 11.63 2.39
C CYS A 79 -0.97 12.64 3.54
N LEU A 80 0.19 13.31 3.75
CA LEU A 80 0.16 14.65 4.35
C LEU A 80 -1.05 15.33 3.72
N PRO A 81 -2.01 15.86 4.49
CA PRO A 81 -3.17 16.48 3.89
C PRO A 81 -2.62 17.45 2.84
N ALA A 82 -2.89 17.18 1.55
CA ALA A 82 -2.69 18.19 0.51
C ALA A 82 -3.30 19.44 1.12
N PRO A 83 -2.52 20.52 1.33
CA PRO A 83 -2.84 21.56 2.30
C PRO A 83 -4.30 21.91 2.09
N GLN A 84 -5.16 21.43 3.01
CA GLN A 84 -6.54 21.85 3.04
C GLN A 84 -6.37 23.35 3.15
N GLU A 85 -6.83 24.13 2.15
CA GLU A 85 -6.58 25.57 2.08
C GLU A 85 -7.25 26.22 3.29
N GLY A 86 -6.58 26.12 4.43
CA GLY A 86 -6.91 26.80 5.65
C GLY A 86 -6.66 28.27 5.41
N PRO A 87 -7.16 29.12 6.32
CA PRO A 87 -7.02 30.56 6.19
C PRO A 87 -5.55 31.04 6.01
N LEU A 88 -4.57 30.20 6.35
CA LEU A 88 -3.15 30.45 6.12
C LEU A 88 -2.70 30.35 4.65
N ALA A 89 -3.29 29.43 3.85
CA ALA A 89 -2.97 29.28 2.43
C ALA A 89 -3.48 30.46 1.59
N LYS A 90 -4.64 31.04 1.97
CA LYS A 90 -5.14 32.29 1.39
C LYS A 90 -4.22 33.49 1.67
N ARG A 91 -3.49 33.47 2.79
CA ARG A 91 -2.62 34.58 3.20
C ARG A 91 -1.31 34.63 2.40
N PHE A 92 -0.83 33.49 1.89
CA PHE A 92 0.33 33.44 0.99
C PHE A 92 0.01 33.86 -0.44
N LYS A 93 -1.20 33.61 -0.95
CA LYS A 93 -1.63 34.09 -2.29
C LYS A 93 -1.70 35.62 -2.38
N ASN A 94 -1.95 36.31 -1.28
CA ASN A 94 -2.01 37.78 -1.24
C ASN A 94 -0.65 38.46 -0.95
N MET A 95 0.43 37.69 -0.77
CA MET A 95 1.75 38.22 -0.40
C MET A 95 2.78 38.13 -1.52
N ILE A 96 2.43 37.51 -2.65
CA ILE A 96 3.30 37.48 -3.84
C ILE A 96 2.65 38.39 -4.89
N PRO A 97 3.22 39.58 -5.19
CA PRO A 97 2.75 40.35 -6.32
C PRO A 97 3.04 39.54 -7.59
N LEU A 98 1.99 39.03 -8.26
CA LEU A 98 2.08 38.57 -9.64
C LEU A 98 2.57 39.76 -10.47
N SER A 99 3.86 39.80 -10.81
CA SER A 99 4.31 40.63 -11.91
C SER A 99 3.69 40.05 -13.18
N THR A 100 2.65 40.72 -13.67
CA THR A 100 2.08 40.56 -15.00
C THR A 100 3.19 40.37 -16.02
N ILE A 101 3.24 39.21 -16.67
CA ILE A 101 3.98 39.04 -17.91
C ILE A 101 2.99 39.45 -19.01
N PRO A 102 3.13 40.62 -19.65
CA PRO A 102 2.24 41.00 -20.74
C PRO A 102 2.53 40.12 -21.96
N GLY A 103 1.49 39.49 -22.48
CA GLY A 103 1.53 38.84 -23.78
C GLY A 103 1.57 39.86 -24.90
N SER A 104 2.50 39.65 -25.83
CA SER A 104 2.36 39.83 -27.29
C SER A 104 3.52 39.11 -27.97
#